data_AF-A0A436BZ86-F1
#
_entry.id   AF-A0A436BZ86-F1
#
_cell.length_a   1.000
_cell.length_b   1.000
_cell.length_c   1.000
_cell.angle_alpha   90.00
_cell.angle_beta   90.00
_cell.angle_gamma   90.00
#
_symmetry.space_group_name_H-M   'P 1'
#
loop_
_entity.id
_entity.type
_entity.pdbx_description
1 polymer ?
#
loop_
_entity_poly.entity_id
_entity_poly.type
_entity_poly.pdbx_seq_one_letter_code
_entity_poly.pdbx_strand_id
1 'polypeptide(L)' 'MGKAKAPRRLADNEARAVLRTIRISPQKLNLVAALIRGKKVATALSDLEFSAKRISGTVKK' A
#
# COMPACT_ATOMS: atom_id res chain seq x y z
N MET A 1 -19.85 26.71 16.13
CA MET A 1 -20.75 25.81 15.37
C MET A 1 -19.98 25.24 14.19
N GLY A 2 -19.36 24.07 14.36
CA GLY A 2 -18.45 23.47 13.37
C GLY A 2 -19.20 22.71 12.28
N LYS A 3 -18.66 22.75 11.05
CA LYS A 3 -19.22 22.02 9.89
C LYS A 3 -19.25 20.51 10.15
N ALA A 4 -20.29 19.84 9.65
CA ALA A 4 -20.44 18.39 9.74
C ALA A 4 -19.27 17.65 9.05
N LYS A 5 -18.83 16.54 9.64
CA LYS A 5 -17.76 15.69 9.11
C LYS A 5 -18.19 15.08 7.78
N ALA A 6 -17.32 15.17 6.76
CA ALA A 6 -17.60 14.58 5.46
C ALA A 6 -17.81 13.06 5.56
N PRO A 7 -18.81 12.50 4.85
CA PRO A 7 -19.08 11.06 4.87
C PRO A 7 -17.93 10.26 4.25
N ARG A 8 -17.83 8.99 4.66
CA ARG A 8 -16.87 8.04 4.07
C ARG A 8 -17.20 7.86 2.58
N ARG A 9 -16.18 7.91 1.73
CA ARG A 9 -16.33 7.82 0.25
C ARG A 9 -16.38 6.39 -0.29
N LEU A 10 -16.04 5.39 0.52
CA LEU A 10 -15.95 3.98 0.13
C LEU A 10 -17.12 3.21 0.76
N ALA A 11 -17.64 2.22 0.03
CA ALA A 11 -18.63 1.28 0.53
C ALA A 11 -18.06 0.39 1.66
N ASP A 12 -18.94 -0.28 2.41
CA ASP A 12 -18.56 -1.11 3.56
C ASP A 12 -17.71 -2.33 3.17
N ASN A 13 -17.83 -2.80 1.92
CA ASN A 13 -17.08 -3.93 1.39
C ASN A 13 -15.69 -3.57 0.85
N GLU A 14 -15.34 -2.27 0.82
CA GLU A 14 -14.11 -1.78 0.21
C GLU A 14 -13.13 -1.23 1.25
N ALA A 15 -11.87 -1.67 1.13
CA ALA A 15 -10.77 -1.20 1.94
C ALA A 15 -9.77 -0.43 1.07
N ARG A 16 -9.34 0.74 1.57
CA ARG A 16 -8.25 1.52 0.97
C ARG A 16 -7.28 1.96 2.06
N ALA A 17 -6.03 1.55 1.94
CA ALA A 17 -4.92 2.05 2.74
C ALA A 17 -4.07 3.01 1.89
N VAL A 18 -3.61 4.11 2.49
CA VAL A 18 -2.72 5.07 1.82
C VAL A 18 -1.59 5.43 2.77
N LEU A 19 -0.38 4.97 2.43
CA LEU A 19 0.83 5.40 3.12
C LEU A 19 1.33 6.72 2.52
N ARG A 20 1.49 7.75 3.36
CA ARG A 20 2.00 9.07 2.96
C ARG A 20 3.43 9.25 3.50
N THR A 21 4.17 10.20 2.91
CA THR A 21 5.49 10.65 3.42
C THR A 21 6.56 9.56 3.51
N ILE A 22 6.70 8.75 2.46
CA ILE A 22 7.73 7.69 2.40
C ILE A 22 9.08 8.32 2.00
N ARG A 23 10.12 8.07 2.80
CA ARG A 23 11.49 8.54 2.52
C ARG A 23 12.23 7.59 1.57
N ILE A 24 11.78 7.50 0.32
CA ILE A 24 12.48 6.75 -0.74
C ILE A 24 12.22 7.37 -2.11
N SER A 25 13.13 7.12 -3.07
CA SER A 25 12.89 7.45 -4.48
C SER A 25 11.63 6.76 -5.00
N PRO A 26 10.73 7.48 -5.68
CA PRO A 26 9.52 6.92 -6.30
C PRO A 26 9.81 5.76 -7.25
N GLN A 27 10.95 5.80 -7.96
CA GLN A 27 11.33 4.74 -8.89
C GLN A 27 11.57 3.41 -8.16
N LYS A 28 12.28 3.44 -7.02
CA LYS A 28 12.57 2.23 -6.22
C LYS A 28 11.28 1.63 -5.64
N LEU A 29 10.32 2.47 -5.24
CA LEU A 29 9.01 2.03 -4.80
C LEU A 29 8.21 1.40 -5.95
N ASN A 30 8.22 2.02 -7.14
CA ASN A 30 7.45 1.55 -8.28
C ASN A 30 7.88 0.15 -8.74
N LEU A 31 9.17 -0.19 -8.66
CA LEU A 31 9.65 -1.54 -8.99
C LEU A 31 8.99 -2.63 -8.11
N VAL A 32 8.87 -2.38 -6.81
CA VAL A 32 8.21 -3.32 -5.88
C VAL A 32 6.69 -3.29 -6.07
N ALA A 33 6.11 -2.11 -6.27
CA ALA A 33 4.68 -1.96 -6.50
C ALA A 33 4.22 -2.65 -7.81
N ALA A 34 5.03 -2.59 -8.87
CA ALA A 34 4.77 -3.28 -10.12
C ALA A 34 4.79 -4.81 -9.92
N LEU A 35 5.70 -5.32 -9.08
CA LEU A 35 5.82 -6.75 -8.80
C LEU A 35 4.60 -7.35 -8.10
N ILE A 36 3.94 -6.61 -7.21
CA ILE A 36 2.78 -7.11 -6.43
C ILE A 36 1.42 -6.78 -7.06
N ARG A 37 1.39 -5.93 -8.09
CA ARG A 37 0.14 -5.45 -8.71
C ARG A 37 -0.60 -6.61 -9.40
N GLY A 38 -1.88 -6.77 -9.09
CA GLY A 38 -2.74 -7.79 -9.71
C GLY A 38 -2.54 -9.21 -9.16
N LYS A 39 -1.60 -9.42 -8.24
CA LYS A 39 -1.41 -10.73 -7.58
C LYS A 39 -2.45 -10.95 -6.49
N LYS A 40 -2.72 -12.23 -6.18
CA LYS A 40 -3.48 -12.61 -5.00
C LYS A 40 -2.75 -12.14 -3.74
N VAL A 41 -3.51 -11.73 -2.72
CA VAL A 41 -2.98 -11.16 -1.48
C VAL A 41 -1.95 -12.08 -0.82
N ALA A 42 -2.23 -13.38 -0.72
CA ALA A 42 -1.30 -14.34 -0.12
C ALA A 42 0.06 -14.36 -0.85
N THR A 43 0.05 -14.43 -2.18
CA THR A 43 1.28 -14.42 -2.99
C THR A 43 2.04 -13.10 -2.85
N ALA A 44 1.32 -11.96 -2.89
CA ALA A 44 1.94 -10.65 -2.70
C ALA A 44 2.60 -10.51 -1.33
N LEU A 45 1.99 -11.05 -0.27
CA LEU A 45 2.57 -11.05 1.08
C LEU A 45 3.86 -11.89 1.13
N SER A 46 3.86 -13.09 0.54
CA SER A 46 5.06 -13.93 0.44
C SER A 46 6.19 -13.26 -0.34
N ASP A 47 5.87 -12.63 -1.48
CA ASP A 47 6.85 -11.90 -2.28
C ASP A 47 7.47 -10.72 -1.52
N LEU A 48 6.66 -10.01 -0.72
CA LEU A 48 7.14 -8.90 0.12
C LEU A 48 7.95 -9.38 1.33
N GLU A 49 7.66 -10.55 1.88
CA GLU A 49 8.39 -11.19 2.99
C GLU A 49 9.83 -11.52 2.60
N PHE A 50 10.02 -12.14 1.42
CA PHE A 50 11.30 -12.68 0.98
C PHE A 50 12.05 -11.78 -0.02
N SER A 51 11.53 -10.58 -0.30
CA SER A 51 12.20 -9.63 -1.17
C SER A 51 13.46 -9.05 -0.52
N ALA A 52 14.58 -9.10 -1.26
CA ALA A 52 15.82 -8.44 -0.85
C ALA A 52 15.76 -6.90 -0.87
N LYS A 53 14.65 -6.30 -1.34
CA LYS A 53 14.51 -4.83 -1.39
C LYS A 53 14.04 -4.31 -0.03
N ARG A 54 14.83 -3.43 0.61
CA ARG A 54 14.51 -2.77 1.90
C ARG A 54 13.08 -2.21 1.97
N ILE A 55 12.56 -1.65 0.87
CA ILE A 55 11.25 -1.01 0.85
C ILE A 55 10.08 -2.00 1.01
N SER A 56 10.30 -3.29 0.75
CA SER A 56 9.27 -4.32 0.88
C SER A 56 8.69 -4.40 2.29
N GLY A 57 9.51 -4.18 3.33
CA GLY A 57 9.03 -4.11 4.72
C GLY A 57 8.11 -2.90 4.99
N THR A 58 8.34 -1.77 4.32
CA THR A 58 7.46 -0.60 4.41
C THR A 58 6.17 -0.79 3.62
N VAL A 59 6.20 -1.53 2.51
CA VAL A 59 5.02 -1.82 1.67
C VAL A 59 4.13 -2.91 2.28
N LYS A 60 4.72 -3.85 3.05
CA LYS A 60 3.98 -4.89 3.78
C LYS A 60 3.18 -4.36 4.97
N LYS A 61 3.62 -3.25 5.58
CA LYS A 61 2.98 -2.60 6.74
C LYS A 61 1.65 -1.93 6.36
#